data_AF-A0A6A2YA01-F1
#
_entry.id   AF-A0A6A2YA01-F1
#
_cell.length_a   1.000
_cell.length_b   1.000
_cell.length_c   1.000
_cell.angle_alpha   90.00
_cell.angle_beta   90.00
_cell.angle_gamma   90.00
#
_symmetry.space_group_name_H-M   'P 1'
#
loop_
_entity.id
_entity.type
_entity.pdbx_description
1 polymer ?
#
loop_
_entity_poly.entity_id
_entity_poly.type
_entity_poly.pdbx_seq_one_letter_code
_entity_poly.pdbx_strand_id
1 'polypeptide(L)'
;MTPAYSERCNEHDGAGGVMKGGNSQKAIEIFQRMKRDGCQPNTETYTLMINLYGKASKSYMALKLFNEMRSQKCKLNICTYMALVNAFTREGLCEKAEEIFKQLQEAGHEPDMYAYNALMEAYSRAGYPYGAAEVISLMQHMGCEPDRVSFNIMVDAYGRAGLYEDAESVFEEMKKLGITPMMKSHMLLLSAYSRVGNIAKCEDIVNQIQESGLQPDTFVLNSMLNLCGKLGQFENMEKVLTSMEKGPYAADISTYNILINVTDGLAFLTGWKNCSSRFLRRICA
;
A
#
# COMPACT_ATOMS: atom_id res chain seq x y z
N MET A 1 -20.69 -10.19 36.68
CA MET A 1 -19.65 -9.20 36.29
C MET A 1 -19.52 -9.24 34.79
N THR A 2 -20.17 -8.30 34.11
CA THR A 2 -20.20 -8.16 32.65
C THR A 2 -18.91 -7.47 32.19
N PRO A 3 -18.19 -7.96 31.16
CA PRO A 3 -17.06 -7.22 30.61
C PRO A 3 -17.57 -5.97 29.88
N ALA A 4 -16.84 -4.88 30.06
CA ALA A 4 -17.10 -3.58 29.46
C ALA A 4 -17.04 -3.67 27.92
N TYR A 5 -17.93 -2.91 27.28
CA TYR A 5 -18.01 -2.68 25.85
C TYR A 5 -16.63 -2.38 25.26
N SER A 6 -16.14 -3.28 24.39
CA SER A 6 -15.07 -2.95 23.46
C SER A 6 -15.63 -1.94 22.45
N GLU A 7 -15.21 -0.67 22.51
CA GLU A 7 -15.33 0.26 21.39
C GLU A 7 -14.44 -0.26 20.26
N ARG A 8 -14.93 -1.28 19.52
CA ARG A 8 -14.27 -1.72 18.28
C ARG A 8 -14.37 -0.59 17.27
N CYS A 9 -13.23 -0.15 16.76
CA CYS A 9 -13.14 0.62 15.53
C CYS A 9 -13.62 -0.26 14.37
N ASN A 10 -14.94 -0.34 14.17
CA ASN A 10 -15.48 -0.84 12.91
C ASN A 10 -15.25 0.24 11.84
N GLU A 11 -14.05 0.31 11.29
CA GLU A 11 -13.84 0.83 9.93
C GLU A 11 -13.84 -0.36 8.95
N HIS A 12 -14.99 -1.03 8.85
CA HIS A 12 -15.35 -1.71 7.60
C HIS A 12 -15.78 -0.62 6.61
N ASP A 13 -14.82 0.11 6.07
CA ASP A 13 -15.03 0.92 4.86
C ASP A 13 -13.84 0.75 3.92
N GLY A 14 -13.80 -0.45 3.35
CA GLY A 14 -13.28 -0.67 2.01
C GLY A 14 -14.17 0.06 0.99
N ALA A 15 -14.03 1.38 0.93
CA ALA A 15 -14.46 2.18 -0.21
C ALA A 15 -13.53 3.39 -0.31
N GLY A 16 -12.60 3.33 -1.26
CA GLY A 16 -11.69 4.40 -1.65
C GLY A 16 -12.42 5.61 -2.21
N GLY A 17 -13.21 6.29 -1.38
CA GLY A 17 -13.66 7.65 -1.64
C GLY A 17 -12.51 8.60 -1.37
N VAL A 18 -11.63 8.79 -2.35
CA VAL A 18 -10.80 10.00 -2.42
C VAL A 18 -11.79 11.16 -2.34
N MET A 19 -11.81 11.87 -1.20
CA MET A 19 -12.60 13.08 -1.09
C MET A 19 -12.04 14.07 -2.09
N LYS A 20 -12.74 14.23 -3.23
CA LYS A 20 -12.41 15.19 -4.28
C LYS A 20 -12.14 16.53 -3.61
N GLY A 21 -11.03 17.19 -3.93
CA GLY A 21 -10.52 18.38 -3.23
C GLY A 21 -11.52 19.53 -3.04
N GLY A 22 -12.61 19.57 -3.79
CA GLY A 22 -13.71 20.51 -3.59
C GLY A 22 -14.57 20.26 -2.34
N ASN A 23 -14.65 19.03 -1.82
CA ASN A 23 -15.43 18.72 -0.61
C ASN A 23 -14.65 18.99 0.68
N SER A 24 -13.33 18.77 0.68
CA SER A 24 -12.47 19.03 1.85
C SER A 24 -12.35 20.53 2.15
N GLN A 25 -12.27 21.38 1.12
CA GLN A 25 -12.19 22.84 1.31
C GLN A 25 -13.48 23.41 1.92
N LYS A 26 -14.65 22.98 1.44
CA LYS A 26 -15.95 23.37 2.02
C LYS A 26 -16.09 22.95 3.47
N ALA A 27 -15.65 21.75 3.83
CA ALA A 27 -15.68 21.28 5.21
C ALA A 27 -14.80 22.16 6.13
N ILE A 28 -13.62 22.58 5.66
CA ILE A 28 -12.74 23.50 6.39
C ILE A 28 -13.41 24.86 6.59
N GLU A 29 -14.06 25.41 5.55
CA GLU A 29 -14.77 26.69 5.65
C GLU A 29 -15.94 26.65 6.65
N ILE A 30 -16.73 25.56 6.62
CA ILE A 30 -17.83 25.33 7.57
C ILE A 30 -17.28 25.22 9.01
N PHE A 31 -16.19 24.50 9.21
CA PHE A 31 -15.56 24.36 10.52
C PHE A 31 -15.02 25.69 11.07
N GLN A 32 -14.40 26.51 10.22
CA GLN A 32 -13.94 27.84 10.63
C GLN A 32 -15.12 28.77 10.93
N ARG A 33 -16.21 28.68 10.15
CA ARG A 33 -17.44 29.42 10.42
C ARG A 33 -18.06 29.00 11.76
N MET A 34 -18.16 27.71 12.04
CA MET A 34 -18.66 27.19 13.33
C MET A 34 -17.92 27.84 14.51
N LYS A 35 -16.59 27.94 14.44
CA LYS A 35 -15.78 28.61 15.47
C LYS A 35 -16.04 30.11 15.56
N ARG A 36 -16.14 30.82 14.42
CA ARG A 36 -16.45 32.26 14.39
C ARG A 36 -17.84 32.57 14.94
N ASP A 37 -18.80 31.68 14.70
CA ASP A 37 -20.18 31.80 15.18
C ASP A 37 -20.31 31.42 16.67
N GLY A 38 -19.19 31.07 17.35
CA GLY A 38 -19.14 30.74 18.78
C GLY A 38 -19.61 29.32 19.12
N CYS A 39 -19.89 28.49 18.11
CA CYS A 39 -20.24 27.09 18.31
C CYS A 39 -18.98 26.27 18.60
N GLN A 40 -18.89 25.73 19.82
CA GLN A 40 -17.72 24.96 20.25
C GLN A 40 -17.68 23.57 19.58
N PRO A 41 -16.60 23.20 18.88
CA PRO A 41 -16.46 21.87 18.31
C PRO A 41 -16.38 20.80 19.41
N ASN A 42 -17.06 19.68 19.18
CA ASN A 42 -16.99 18.51 20.06
C ASN A 42 -15.96 17.49 19.54
N THR A 43 -15.79 16.39 20.28
CA THR A 43 -14.87 15.29 19.91
C THR A 43 -15.10 14.80 18.49
N GLU A 44 -16.35 14.50 18.10
CA GLU A 44 -16.67 14.00 16.75
C GLU A 44 -16.28 14.99 15.65
N THR A 45 -16.52 16.29 15.87
CA THR A 45 -16.16 17.34 14.93
C THR A 45 -14.64 17.40 14.75
N TYR A 46 -13.87 17.33 15.85
CA TYR A 46 -12.41 17.29 15.77
C TYR A 46 -11.89 16.04 15.07
N THR A 47 -12.38 14.85 15.44
CA THR A 47 -11.98 13.58 14.81
C THR A 47 -12.26 13.61 13.30
N LEU A 48 -13.42 14.13 12.89
CA LEU A 48 -13.76 14.30 11.48
C LEU A 48 -12.75 15.21 10.77
N MET A 49 -12.45 16.37 11.35
CA MET A 49 -11.51 17.32 10.73
C MET A 49 -10.07 16.79 10.68
N ILE A 50 -9.62 16.06 11.69
CA ILE A 50 -8.31 15.40 11.71
C ILE A 50 -8.24 14.34 10.60
N ASN A 51 -9.27 13.51 10.47
CA ASN A 51 -9.39 12.54 9.38
C ASN A 51 -9.41 13.20 8.00
N LEU A 52 -10.10 14.33 7.85
CA LEU A 52 -10.14 15.12 6.62
C LEU A 52 -8.74 15.63 6.24
N TYR A 53 -8.01 16.23 7.18
CA TYR A 53 -6.64 16.68 6.93
C TYR A 53 -5.69 15.52 6.66
N GLY A 54 -5.82 14.39 7.36
CA GLY A 54 -5.04 13.18 7.11
C GLY A 54 -5.28 12.60 5.72
N LYS A 55 -6.53 12.52 5.26
CA LYS A 55 -6.88 12.09 3.90
C LYS A 55 -6.33 13.03 2.82
N ALA A 56 -6.14 14.31 3.15
CA ALA A 56 -5.59 15.33 2.27
C ALA A 56 -4.06 15.47 2.35
N SER A 57 -3.35 14.58 3.05
CA SER A 57 -1.89 14.66 3.26
C SER A 57 -1.46 16.03 3.82
N LYS A 58 -2.17 16.49 4.85
CA LYS A 58 -1.85 17.68 5.63
C LYS A 58 -1.67 17.32 7.10
N SER A 59 -0.75 16.41 7.40
CA SER A 59 -0.49 15.82 8.72
C SER A 59 -0.26 16.87 9.82
N TYR A 60 0.53 17.92 9.55
CA TYR A 60 0.78 18.99 10.52
C TYR A 60 -0.48 19.84 10.83
N MET A 61 -1.41 19.98 9.88
CA MET A 61 -2.70 20.64 10.14
C MET A 61 -3.61 19.74 11.00
N ALA A 62 -3.56 18.42 10.77
CA ALA A 62 -4.23 17.44 11.62
C ALA A 62 -3.66 17.47 13.05
N LEU A 63 -2.33 17.53 13.20
CA LEU A 63 -1.64 17.66 14.49
C LEU A 63 -2.01 18.97 15.21
N LYS A 64 -2.12 20.08 14.47
CA LYS A 64 -2.56 21.36 15.05
C LYS A 64 -3.97 21.25 15.65
N LEU A 65 -4.90 20.60 14.95
CA LEU A 65 -6.25 20.37 15.48
C LEU A 65 -6.26 19.39 16.64
N PHE A 66 -5.42 18.36 16.62
CA PHE A 66 -5.26 17.42 17.73
C PHE A 66 -4.80 18.15 19.01
N ASN A 67 -3.80 19.03 18.89
CA ASN A 67 -3.32 19.84 20.01
C ASN A 67 -4.36 20.85 20.50
N GLU A 68 -5.15 21.43 19.59
CA GLU A 68 -6.27 22.30 19.94
C GLU A 68 -7.38 21.54 20.70
N MET A 69 -7.73 20.34 20.25
CA MET A 69 -8.69 19.47 20.92
C MET A 69 -8.23 19.14 22.35
N ARG A 70 -6.92 18.89 22.54
CA ARG A 70 -6.30 18.64 23.85
C ARG A 70 -6.34 19.87 24.75
N SER A 71 -6.05 21.07 24.22
CA SER A 71 -6.08 22.32 25.02
C SER A 71 -7.49 22.71 25.45
N GLN A 72 -8.50 22.36 24.65
CA GLN A 72 -9.92 22.52 24.97
C GLN A 72 -10.47 21.43 25.91
N LYS A 73 -9.61 20.50 26.38
CA LYS A 73 -9.97 19.38 27.27
C LYS A 73 -11.08 18.49 26.70
N CYS A 74 -11.20 18.42 25.37
CA CYS A 74 -12.08 17.46 24.74
C CYS A 74 -11.53 16.04 24.94
N LYS A 75 -12.42 15.06 25.16
CA LYS A 75 -12.01 13.67 25.34
C LYS A 75 -11.44 13.12 24.04
N LEU A 76 -10.15 12.78 24.05
CA LEU A 76 -9.51 12.02 22.98
C LEU A 76 -10.01 10.57 23.03
N ASN A 77 -10.21 9.98 21.86
CA ASN A 77 -10.54 8.57 21.70
C ASN A 77 -9.53 7.90 20.76
N ILE A 78 -9.54 6.57 20.72
CA ILE A 78 -8.66 5.77 19.87
C ILE A 78 -8.74 6.19 18.39
N CYS A 79 -9.95 6.51 17.89
CA CYS A 79 -10.15 6.96 16.51
C CYS A 79 -9.38 8.26 16.19
N THR A 80 -9.27 9.17 17.16
CA THR A 80 -8.56 10.44 16.98
C THR A 80 -7.05 10.24 16.87
N TYR A 81 -6.49 9.36 17.70
CA TYR A 81 -5.09 8.96 17.59
C TYR A 81 -4.82 8.24 16.28
N MET A 82 -5.67 7.27 15.91
CA MET A 82 -5.53 6.50 14.67
C MET A 82 -5.64 7.37 13.43
N ALA A 83 -6.53 8.36 13.41
CA ALA A 83 -6.63 9.34 12.34
C ALA A 83 -5.30 10.09 12.14
N LEU A 84 -4.62 10.42 13.23
CA LEU A 84 -3.36 11.15 13.21
C LEU A 84 -2.17 10.24 12.85
N VAL A 85 -2.12 9.00 13.34
CA VAL A 85 -1.16 7.98 12.90
C VAL A 85 -1.27 7.79 11.39
N ASN A 86 -2.47 7.53 10.89
CA ASN A 86 -2.73 7.37 9.45
C ASN A 86 -2.35 8.61 8.62
N ALA A 87 -2.51 9.82 9.17
CA ALA A 87 -2.10 11.05 8.51
C ALA A 87 -0.57 11.08 8.31
N PHE A 88 0.21 10.75 9.34
CA PHE A 88 1.67 10.67 9.25
C PHE A 88 2.15 9.48 8.41
N THR A 89 1.49 8.32 8.51
CA THR A 89 1.76 7.14 7.68
C THR A 89 1.67 7.47 6.18
N ARG A 90 0.64 8.20 5.76
CA ARG A 90 0.44 8.59 4.34
C ARG A 90 1.57 9.45 3.79
N GLU A 91 2.20 10.25 4.64
CA GLU A 91 3.33 11.12 4.30
C GLU A 91 4.70 10.44 4.51
N GLY A 92 4.73 9.20 5.03
CA GLY A 92 5.97 8.49 5.31
C GLY A 92 6.75 9.07 6.51
N LEU A 93 6.09 9.81 7.40
CA LEU A 93 6.72 10.41 8.58
C LEU A 93 6.67 9.43 9.77
N CYS A 94 7.46 8.35 9.70
CA CYS A 94 7.39 7.24 10.66
C CYS A 94 7.69 7.65 12.11
N GLU A 95 8.67 8.53 12.35
CA GLU A 95 9.00 9.01 13.70
C GLU A 95 7.81 9.71 14.37
N LYS A 96 7.06 10.49 13.59
CA LYS A 96 5.84 11.16 14.08
C LYS A 96 4.69 10.19 14.27
N ALA A 97 4.53 9.21 13.38
CA ALA A 97 3.55 8.15 13.57
C ALA A 97 3.83 7.35 14.87
N GLU A 98 5.10 7.03 15.14
CA GLU A 98 5.54 6.35 16.36
C GLU A 98 5.29 7.19 17.62
N GLU A 99 5.59 8.49 17.58
CA GLU A 99 5.31 9.42 18.69
C GLU A 99 3.82 9.42 19.07
N ILE A 100 2.93 9.49 18.07
CA ILE A 100 1.48 9.46 18.30
C ILE A 100 1.00 8.08 18.76
N PHE A 101 1.60 7.00 18.25
CA PHE A 101 1.30 5.63 18.67
C PHE A 101 1.67 5.42 20.16
N LYS A 102 2.83 5.92 20.59
CA LYS A 102 3.22 5.91 22.02
C LYS A 102 2.25 6.71 22.87
N GLN A 103 1.82 7.90 22.43
CA GLN A 103 0.81 8.69 23.14
C GLN A 103 -0.55 7.98 23.24
N LEU A 104 -0.93 7.18 22.23
CA LEU A 104 -2.13 6.33 22.29
C LEU A 104 -2.00 5.30 23.42
N GLN A 105 -0.85 4.65 23.55
CA GLN A 105 -0.59 3.67 24.61
C GLN A 105 -0.52 4.31 26.00
N GLU A 106 0.18 5.45 26.13
CA GLU A 106 0.27 6.23 27.37
C GLU A 106 -1.09 6.75 27.86
N ALA A 107 -2.02 7.01 26.92
CA ALA A 107 -3.40 7.36 27.23
C ALA A 107 -4.25 6.17 27.71
N GLY A 108 -3.67 4.97 27.79
CA GLY A 108 -4.33 3.74 28.25
C GLY A 108 -5.20 3.08 27.18
N HIS A 109 -5.04 3.44 25.90
CA HIS A 109 -5.69 2.72 24.81
C HIS A 109 -4.84 1.53 24.38
N GLU A 110 -5.47 0.36 24.28
CA GLU A 110 -4.82 -0.84 23.75
C GLU A 110 -4.80 -0.77 22.22
N PRO A 111 -3.62 -0.73 21.56
CA PRO A 111 -3.55 -0.78 20.12
C PRO A 111 -4.04 -2.15 19.61
N ASP A 112 -4.89 -2.12 18.59
CA ASP A 112 -5.31 -3.33 17.88
C ASP A 112 -4.40 -3.62 16.68
N MET A 113 -4.68 -4.72 15.99
CA MET A 113 -3.97 -5.12 14.77
C MET A 113 -3.95 -4.02 13.71
N TYR A 114 -5.03 -3.23 13.61
CA TYR A 114 -5.11 -2.12 12.66
C TYR A 114 -4.11 -1.00 13.02
N ALA A 115 -3.98 -0.68 14.30
CA ALA A 115 -3.00 0.28 14.79
C ALA A 115 -1.56 -0.15 14.51
N TYR A 116 -1.21 -1.41 14.79
CA TYR A 116 0.11 -1.96 14.48
C TYR A 116 0.41 -1.94 12.97
N ASN A 117 -0.53 -2.38 12.14
CA ASN A 117 -0.39 -2.36 10.69
C ASN A 117 -0.20 -0.92 10.15
N ALA A 118 -0.88 0.08 10.73
CA ALA A 118 -0.71 1.48 10.34
C ALA A 118 0.70 2.02 10.66
N LEU A 119 1.27 1.62 11.81
CA LEU A 119 2.63 1.97 12.19
C LEU A 119 3.67 1.25 11.31
N MET A 120 3.48 -0.05 11.04
CA MET A 120 4.34 -0.80 10.11
C MET A 120 4.37 -0.17 8.72
N GLU A 121 3.20 0.22 8.20
CA GLU A 121 3.07 0.90 6.91
C GLU A 121 3.81 2.25 6.92
N ALA A 122 3.87 2.95 8.05
CA ALA A 122 4.61 4.21 8.16
C ALA A 122 6.11 3.98 7.96
N TYR A 123 6.69 2.96 8.61
CA TYR A 123 8.09 2.57 8.42
C TYR A 123 8.36 2.05 7.00
N SER A 124 7.46 1.23 6.45
CA SER A 124 7.56 0.74 5.06
C SER A 124 7.68 1.89 4.06
N ARG A 125 6.80 2.89 4.17
CA ARG A 125 6.79 4.07 3.27
C ARG A 125 7.96 5.01 3.48
N ALA A 126 8.48 5.06 4.70
CA ALA A 126 9.69 5.81 5.04
C ALA A 126 10.98 5.12 4.54
N GLY A 127 10.89 3.87 4.07
CA GLY A 127 12.05 3.10 3.60
C GLY A 127 12.86 2.44 4.72
N TYR A 128 12.25 2.20 5.88
CA TYR A 128 12.88 1.57 7.04
C TYR A 128 12.29 0.17 7.31
N PRO A 129 12.67 -0.85 6.53
CA PRO A 129 12.07 -2.18 6.63
C PRO A 129 12.34 -2.87 7.97
N TYR A 130 13.52 -2.65 8.58
CA TYR A 130 13.84 -3.20 9.89
C TYR A 130 12.99 -2.58 11.02
N GLY A 131 12.64 -1.30 10.91
CA GLY A 131 11.69 -0.68 11.83
C GLY A 131 10.29 -1.30 11.72
N ALA A 132 9.84 -1.64 10.50
CA ALA A 132 8.60 -2.40 10.33
C ALA A 132 8.66 -3.80 10.97
N ALA A 133 9.83 -4.47 10.91
CA ALA A 133 10.07 -5.77 11.54
C ALA A 133 10.03 -5.70 13.09
N GLU A 134 10.59 -4.63 13.66
CA GLU A 134 10.51 -4.35 15.09
C GLU A 134 9.05 -4.18 15.54
N VAL A 135 8.21 -3.52 14.72
CA VAL A 135 6.77 -3.37 15.03
C VAL A 135 6.03 -4.71 14.99
N ILE A 136 6.36 -5.63 14.07
CA ILE A 136 5.81 -7.01 14.11
C ILE A 136 6.19 -7.71 15.41
N SER A 137 7.45 -7.60 15.81
CA SER A 137 7.96 -8.25 17.02
C SER A 137 7.27 -7.70 18.27
N LEU A 138 7.04 -6.38 18.30
CA LEU A 138 6.26 -5.72 19.34
C LEU A 138 4.81 -6.18 19.34
N MET A 139 4.17 -6.28 18.17
CA MET A 139 2.79 -6.75 18.02
C MET A 139 2.61 -8.14 18.63
N GLN A 140 3.51 -9.08 18.31
CA GLN A 140 3.54 -10.43 18.89
C GLN A 140 3.81 -10.43 20.40
N HIS A 141 4.77 -9.65 20.87
CA HIS A 141 5.07 -9.54 22.32
C HIS A 141 3.87 -9.01 23.12
N MET A 142 3.04 -8.17 22.50
CA MET A 142 1.81 -7.65 23.10
C MET A 142 0.61 -8.61 22.95
N GLY A 143 0.82 -9.82 22.42
CA GLY A 143 -0.21 -10.84 22.26
C GLY A 143 -1.14 -10.60 21.07
N CYS A 144 -0.75 -9.74 20.12
CA CYS A 144 -1.47 -9.50 18.89
C CYS A 144 -0.80 -10.29 17.75
N GLU A 145 -1.54 -11.21 17.13
CA GLU A 145 -0.99 -12.07 16.08
C GLU A 145 -0.97 -11.37 14.71
N PRO A 146 0.19 -11.33 14.01
CA PRO A 146 0.29 -10.78 12.67
C PRO A 146 -0.65 -11.47 11.69
N ASP A 147 -1.33 -10.68 10.86
CA ASP A 147 -2.19 -11.20 9.81
C ASP A 147 -1.55 -11.06 8.43
N ARG A 148 -2.29 -11.49 7.40
CA ARG A 148 -1.85 -11.35 6.01
C ARG A 148 -1.54 -9.89 5.63
N VAL A 149 -2.22 -8.91 6.22
CA VAL A 149 -1.93 -7.51 5.96
C VAL A 149 -0.57 -7.14 6.55
N SER A 150 -0.25 -7.57 7.77
CA SER A 150 1.07 -7.39 8.39
C SER A 150 2.18 -7.97 7.50
N PHE A 151 2.05 -9.23 7.06
CA PHE A 151 3.04 -9.87 6.18
C PHE A 151 3.16 -9.16 4.82
N ASN A 152 2.06 -8.72 4.23
CA ASN A 152 2.11 -7.95 2.98
C ASN A 152 2.87 -6.63 3.15
N ILE A 153 2.66 -5.91 4.26
CA ILE A 153 3.40 -4.66 4.53
C ILE A 153 4.90 -4.94 4.60
N MET A 154 5.30 -6.04 5.23
CA MET A 154 6.71 -6.45 5.32
C MET A 154 7.32 -6.80 3.97
N VAL A 155 6.63 -7.57 3.13
CA VAL A 155 7.09 -7.89 1.76
C VAL A 155 7.25 -6.61 0.94
N ASP A 156 6.31 -5.67 1.05
CA ASP A 156 6.41 -4.36 0.38
C ASP A 156 7.58 -3.52 0.91
N ALA A 157 7.80 -3.51 2.23
CA ALA A 157 8.88 -2.75 2.88
C ALA A 157 10.26 -3.24 2.42
N TYR A 158 10.53 -4.54 2.53
CA TYR A 158 11.77 -5.14 2.07
C TYR A 158 11.94 -5.01 0.56
N GLY A 159 10.87 -5.24 -0.21
CA GLY A 159 10.89 -5.13 -1.66
C GLY A 159 11.18 -3.72 -2.19
N ARG A 160 10.75 -2.66 -1.48
CA ARG A 160 11.10 -1.26 -1.80
C ARG A 160 12.52 -0.90 -1.37
N ALA A 161 13.01 -1.47 -0.28
CA ALA A 161 14.37 -1.28 0.20
C ALA A 161 15.42 -2.04 -0.63
N GLY A 162 14.98 -2.90 -1.54
CA GLY A 162 15.86 -3.70 -2.37
C GLY A 162 16.41 -4.96 -1.68
N LEU A 163 15.74 -5.41 -0.62
CA LEU A 163 16.10 -6.58 0.17
C LEU A 163 15.20 -7.76 -0.24
N TYR A 164 15.43 -8.29 -1.43
CA TYR A 164 14.48 -9.21 -2.10
C TYR A 164 14.45 -10.59 -1.45
N GLU A 165 15.60 -11.06 -0.98
CA GLU A 165 15.73 -12.32 -0.23
C GLU A 165 14.96 -12.26 1.10
N ASP A 166 15.01 -11.12 1.79
CA ASP A 166 14.23 -10.90 3.01
C ASP A 166 12.72 -10.85 2.69
N ALA A 167 12.33 -10.19 1.60
CA ALA A 167 10.95 -10.17 1.13
C ALA A 167 10.42 -11.58 0.79
N GLU A 168 11.24 -12.42 0.14
CA GLU A 168 10.91 -13.83 -0.13
C GLU A 168 10.84 -14.65 1.16
N SER A 169 11.77 -14.45 2.10
CA SER A 169 11.77 -15.14 3.39
C SER A 169 10.47 -14.87 4.16
N VAL A 170 10.05 -13.61 4.23
CA VAL A 170 8.78 -13.19 4.86
C VAL A 170 7.57 -13.82 4.16
N PHE A 171 7.59 -13.88 2.82
CA PHE A 171 6.51 -14.49 2.05
C PHE A 171 6.39 -16.00 2.31
N GLU A 172 7.51 -16.71 2.42
CA GLU A 172 7.55 -18.13 2.77
C GLU A 172 7.19 -18.38 4.23
N GLU A 173 7.55 -17.48 5.15
CA GLU A 173 7.11 -17.53 6.54
C GLU A 173 5.58 -17.43 6.66
N MET A 174 4.97 -16.48 5.93
CA MET A 174 3.51 -16.36 5.85
C MET A 174 2.85 -17.69 5.45
N LYS A 175 3.40 -18.39 4.44
CA LYS A 175 2.92 -19.72 4.03
C LYS A 175 3.10 -20.78 5.13
N LYS A 176 4.26 -20.80 5.80
CA LYS A 176 4.57 -21.77 6.88
C LYS A 176 3.62 -21.62 8.08
N LEU A 177 3.18 -20.39 8.36
CA LEU A 177 2.19 -20.10 9.40
C LEU A 177 0.74 -20.44 8.96
N GLY A 178 0.55 -20.99 7.77
CA GLY A 178 -0.77 -21.36 7.24
C GLY A 178 -1.58 -20.16 6.74
N ILE A 179 -0.98 -18.97 6.63
CA ILE A 179 -1.63 -17.79 6.08
C ILE A 179 -1.56 -17.87 4.56
N THR A 180 -2.69 -18.16 3.91
CA THR A 180 -2.75 -18.31 2.45
C THR A 180 -2.45 -16.98 1.74
N PRO A 181 -1.38 -16.91 0.91
CA PRO A 181 -1.13 -15.76 0.06
C PRO A 181 -2.32 -15.48 -0.87
N MET A 182 -2.59 -14.21 -1.14
CA MET A 182 -3.55 -13.80 -2.19
C MET A 182 -2.83 -13.08 -3.33
N MET A 183 -3.58 -12.71 -4.36
CA MET A 183 -3.07 -11.93 -5.49
C MET A 183 -2.19 -10.75 -5.06
N LYS A 184 -2.65 -9.93 -4.09
CA LYS A 184 -1.86 -8.81 -3.56
C LYS A 184 -0.51 -9.25 -2.98
N SER A 185 -0.45 -10.36 -2.27
CA SER A 185 0.79 -10.89 -1.70
C SER A 185 1.80 -11.26 -2.79
N HIS A 186 1.33 -11.98 -3.83
CA HIS A 186 2.17 -12.33 -4.97
C HIS A 186 2.60 -11.10 -5.78
N MET A 187 1.72 -10.12 -5.97
CA MET A 187 2.04 -8.87 -6.67
C MET A 187 3.17 -8.09 -5.98
N LEU A 188 3.19 -8.06 -4.64
CA LEU A 188 4.23 -7.37 -3.89
C LEU A 188 5.60 -8.04 -4.10
N LEU A 189 5.65 -9.37 -4.02
CA LEU A 189 6.87 -10.13 -4.27
C LEU A 189 7.32 -10.02 -5.74
N LEU A 190 6.37 -10.09 -6.69
CA LEU A 190 6.63 -9.89 -8.12
C LEU A 190 7.21 -8.49 -8.36
N SER A 191 6.62 -7.46 -7.76
CA SER A 191 7.10 -6.08 -7.88
C SER A 191 8.50 -5.91 -7.28
N ALA A 192 8.85 -6.66 -6.24
CA ALA A 192 10.20 -6.65 -5.67
C ALA A 192 11.21 -7.21 -6.68
N TYR A 193 11.00 -8.42 -7.21
CA TYR A 193 11.91 -9.04 -8.18
C TYR A 193 11.93 -8.35 -9.55
N SER A 194 10.80 -7.76 -9.98
CA SER A 194 10.71 -6.99 -11.21
C SER A 194 11.62 -5.76 -11.20
N ARG A 195 11.82 -5.12 -10.04
CA ARG A 195 12.76 -3.99 -9.91
C ARG A 195 14.22 -4.41 -10.11
N VAL A 196 14.56 -5.66 -9.79
CA VAL A 196 15.92 -6.22 -9.92
C VAL A 196 16.24 -6.65 -11.35
N GLY A 197 15.22 -6.95 -12.15
CA GLY A 197 15.44 -7.63 -13.41
C GLY A 197 15.45 -9.17 -13.30
N ASN A 198 15.05 -9.75 -12.16
CA ASN A 198 15.08 -11.21 -12.00
C ASN A 198 13.84 -11.85 -12.65
N ILE A 199 13.93 -12.11 -13.95
CA ILE A 199 12.82 -12.68 -14.73
C ILE A 199 12.46 -14.09 -14.27
N ALA A 200 13.45 -14.95 -14.00
CA ALA A 200 13.20 -16.33 -13.59
C ALA A 200 12.31 -16.38 -12.33
N LYS A 201 12.64 -15.60 -11.30
CA LYS A 201 11.80 -15.48 -10.10
C LYS A 201 10.42 -14.90 -10.40
N CYS A 202 10.32 -13.95 -11.31
CA CYS A 202 9.01 -13.39 -11.68
C CYS A 202 8.13 -14.43 -12.43
N GLU A 203 8.71 -15.24 -13.31
CA GLU A 203 8.01 -16.37 -13.95
C GLU A 203 7.57 -17.42 -12.92
N ASP A 204 8.44 -17.77 -11.97
CA ASP A 204 8.11 -18.70 -10.87
C ASP A 204 6.94 -18.18 -10.04
N ILE A 205 6.88 -16.88 -9.75
CA ILE A 205 5.76 -16.27 -9.01
C ILE A 205 4.47 -16.34 -9.82
N VAL A 206 4.50 -16.09 -11.12
CA VAL A 206 3.32 -16.21 -12.00
C VAL A 206 2.82 -17.65 -12.05
N ASN A 207 3.72 -18.63 -12.10
CA ASN A 207 3.37 -20.05 -12.04
C ASN A 207 2.72 -20.40 -10.69
N GLN A 208 3.28 -19.92 -9.57
CA GLN A 208 2.69 -20.10 -8.24
C GLN A 208 1.27 -19.51 -8.12
N ILE A 209 1.01 -18.34 -8.75
CA ILE A 209 -0.34 -17.75 -8.82
C ILE A 209 -1.30 -18.74 -9.50
N GLN A 210 -0.91 -19.31 -10.65
CA GLN A 210 -1.75 -20.25 -11.38
C GLN A 210 -1.97 -21.57 -10.63
N GLU A 211 -0.92 -22.11 -10.00
CA GLU A 211 -0.99 -23.33 -9.18
C GLU A 211 -1.89 -23.16 -7.95
N SER A 212 -1.94 -21.95 -7.38
CA SER A 212 -2.85 -21.63 -6.27
C SER A 212 -4.32 -21.48 -6.70
N GLY A 213 -4.63 -21.69 -7.98
CA GLY A 213 -5.98 -21.53 -8.55
C GLY A 213 -6.38 -20.06 -8.78
N LEU A 214 -5.46 -19.13 -8.57
CA LEU A 214 -5.66 -17.71 -8.87
C LEU A 214 -5.34 -17.44 -10.35
N GLN A 215 -6.06 -16.52 -10.97
CA GLN A 215 -5.75 -16.06 -12.33
C GLN A 215 -4.92 -14.78 -12.27
N PRO A 216 -3.71 -14.73 -12.85
CA PRO A 216 -2.91 -13.51 -12.92
C PRO A 216 -3.74 -12.36 -13.50
N ASP A 217 -3.82 -11.23 -12.79
CA ASP A 217 -4.56 -10.08 -13.31
C ASP A 217 -3.75 -9.32 -14.38
N THR A 218 -4.40 -8.36 -15.05
CA THR A 218 -3.75 -7.52 -16.07
C THR A 218 -2.53 -6.79 -15.51
N PHE A 219 -2.50 -6.46 -14.21
CA PHE A 219 -1.36 -5.78 -13.60
C PHE A 219 -0.13 -6.69 -13.47
N VAL A 220 -0.31 -7.94 -13.04
CA VAL A 220 0.75 -8.96 -12.99
C VAL A 220 1.36 -9.17 -14.38
N LEU A 221 0.51 -9.32 -15.39
CA LEU A 221 0.96 -9.51 -16.77
C LEU A 221 1.67 -8.26 -17.33
N ASN A 222 1.17 -7.05 -17.05
CA ASN A 222 1.84 -5.81 -17.40
C ASN A 222 3.19 -5.64 -16.70
N SER A 223 3.31 -6.07 -15.45
CA SER A 223 4.58 -6.05 -14.71
C SER A 223 5.63 -6.96 -15.38
N MET A 224 5.21 -8.16 -15.82
CA MET A 224 6.03 -9.06 -16.61
C MET A 224 6.42 -8.50 -17.98
N LEU A 225 5.46 -7.90 -18.71
CA LEU A 225 5.72 -7.27 -20.01
C LEU A 225 6.75 -6.15 -19.90
N ASN A 226 6.59 -5.27 -18.90
CA ASN A 226 7.50 -4.15 -18.67
C ASN A 226 8.91 -4.65 -18.34
N LEU A 227 9.02 -5.70 -17.52
CA LEU A 227 10.29 -6.33 -17.18
C LEU A 227 10.98 -6.95 -18.40
N CYS A 228 10.25 -7.76 -19.18
CA CYS A 228 10.76 -8.39 -20.39
C CYS A 228 11.20 -7.35 -21.42
N GLY A 229 10.42 -6.28 -21.59
CA GLY A 229 10.72 -5.17 -22.48
C GLY A 229 12.01 -4.44 -22.10
N LYS A 230 12.18 -4.12 -20.81
CA LYS A 230 13.40 -3.47 -20.29
C LYS A 230 14.67 -4.30 -20.47
N LEU A 231 14.55 -5.63 -20.40
CA LEU A 231 15.67 -6.56 -20.53
C LEU A 231 15.86 -7.09 -21.96
N GLY A 232 15.07 -6.62 -22.93
CA GLY A 232 15.15 -7.05 -24.33
C GLY A 232 14.74 -8.51 -24.56
N GLN A 233 14.00 -9.13 -23.63
CA GLN A 233 13.54 -10.51 -23.77
C GLN A 233 12.23 -10.58 -24.56
N PHE A 234 12.31 -10.31 -25.87
CA PHE A 234 11.13 -10.20 -26.75
C PHE A 234 10.35 -11.50 -26.90
N GLU A 235 10.99 -12.66 -26.81
CA GLU A 235 10.30 -13.96 -26.86
C GLU A 235 9.38 -14.16 -25.65
N ASN A 236 9.83 -13.80 -24.45
CA ASN A 236 9.02 -13.88 -23.23
C ASN A 236 7.90 -12.83 -23.27
N MET A 237 8.17 -11.65 -23.83
CA MET A 237 7.15 -10.64 -24.08
C MET A 237 6.03 -11.14 -25.02
N GLU A 238 6.38 -11.89 -26.07
CA GLU A 238 5.41 -12.52 -26.99
C GLU A 238 4.56 -13.59 -26.28
N LYS A 239 5.16 -14.40 -25.41
CA LYS A 239 4.42 -15.38 -24.60
C LYS A 239 3.38 -14.69 -23.71
N VAL A 240 3.75 -13.59 -23.05
CA VAL A 240 2.84 -12.85 -22.17
C VAL A 240 1.72 -12.16 -22.97
N LEU A 241 2.01 -11.54 -24.12
CA LEU A 241 0.93 -10.99 -24.96
C LEU A 241 0.00 -12.08 -25.49
N THR A 242 0.55 -13.23 -25.89
CA THR A 242 -0.25 -14.36 -26.37
C THR A 242 -1.17 -14.91 -25.26
N SER A 243 -0.69 -14.95 -24.01
CA SER A 243 -1.52 -15.36 -22.88
C SER A 243 -2.60 -14.32 -22.56
N MET A 244 -2.33 -13.03 -22.76
CA MET A 244 -3.34 -11.96 -22.67
C MET A 244 -4.41 -12.08 -23.77
N GLU A 245 -4.01 -12.29 -25.04
CA GLU A 245 -4.93 -12.44 -26.19
C GLU A 245 -5.84 -13.66 -26.07
N LYS A 246 -5.29 -14.80 -25.62
CA LYS A 246 -6.03 -16.08 -25.51
C LYS A 246 -6.82 -16.19 -24.21
N GLY A 247 -6.47 -15.42 -23.20
CA GLY A 247 -7.11 -15.43 -21.90
C GLY A 247 -8.26 -14.42 -21.80
N PRO A 248 -8.94 -14.37 -20.64
CA PRO A 248 -9.99 -13.38 -20.37
C PRO A 248 -9.43 -11.97 -20.07
N TYR A 249 -8.17 -11.68 -20.43
CA TYR A 249 -7.44 -10.50 -19.98
C TYR A 249 -7.58 -9.37 -21.00
N ALA A 250 -8.22 -8.27 -20.62
CA ALA A 250 -8.25 -7.08 -21.45
C ALA A 250 -6.92 -6.32 -21.33
N ALA A 251 -6.27 -6.04 -22.46
CA ALA A 251 -5.17 -5.08 -22.52
C ALA A 251 -5.69 -3.69 -22.14
N ASP A 252 -4.94 -2.99 -21.29
CA ASP A 252 -5.29 -1.66 -20.81
C ASP A 252 -4.32 -0.59 -21.33
N ILE A 253 -4.55 0.66 -20.94
CA ILE A 253 -3.68 1.78 -21.32
C ILE A 253 -2.22 1.52 -20.89
N SER A 254 -2.03 0.87 -19.73
CA SER A 254 -0.70 0.52 -19.22
C SER A 254 0.00 -0.48 -20.14
N THR A 255 -0.71 -1.50 -20.65
CA THR A 255 -0.20 -2.46 -21.63
C THR A 255 0.35 -1.74 -22.86
N TYR A 256 -0.45 -0.87 -23.50
CA TYR A 256 -0.02 -0.16 -24.70
C TYR A 256 1.12 0.82 -24.44
N ASN A 257 1.13 1.53 -23.31
CA ASN A 257 2.25 2.39 -22.93
C ASN A 257 3.57 1.60 -22.81
N ILE A 258 3.53 0.38 -22.26
CA ILE A 258 4.70 -0.51 -22.20
C ILE A 258 5.16 -0.87 -23.61
N LEU A 259 4.24 -1.26 -24.51
CA LEU A 259 4.57 -1.61 -25.89
C LEU A 259 5.24 -0.45 -26.63
N ILE A 260 4.66 0.75 -26.53
CA ILE A 260 5.19 1.97 -27.17
C ILE A 260 6.61 2.28 -26.66
N ASN A 261 6.83 2.24 -25.34
CA ASN A 261 8.14 2.50 -24.76
C ASN A 261 9.21 1.50 -25.25
N VAL A 262 8.83 0.23 -25.40
CA VAL A 262 9.73 -0.81 -25.92
C VAL A 262 10.03 -0.58 -27.41
N THR A 263 9.03 -0.20 -28.22
CA THR A 263 9.22 0.06 -29.65
C THR A 263 10.03 1.31 -29.95
N ASP A 264 9.84 2.40 -29.18
CA ASP A 264 10.63 3.63 -29.32
C ASP A 264 12.10 3.38 -28.94
N GLY A 265 12.35 2.61 -27.87
CA GLY A 265 13.71 2.23 -27.48
C GLY A 265 14.43 1.35 -28.51
N LEU A 266 13.68 0.48 -29.21
CA LEU A 266 14.20 -0.38 -30.28
C LEU A 266 14.57 0.40 -31.55
N ALA A 267 13.78 1.43 -31.90
CA ALA A 267 14.07 2.31 -33.04
C ALA A 267 15.40 3.06 -32.88
N PHE A 268 15.87 3.23 -31.63
CA PHE A 268 17.13 3.90 -31.31
C PHE A 268 18.36 2.99 -31.41
N LEU A 269 18.23 1.67 -31.20
CA LEU A 269 19.37 0.76 -31.00
C LEU A 269 19.72 -0.13 -32.20
N THR A 270 18.79 -0.43 -33.11
CA THR A 270 19.12 -1.22 -34.31
C THR A 270 18.28 -0.79 -35.49
N GLY A 271 18.93 -0.59 -36.65
CA GLY A 271 18.24 -0.37 -37.91
C GLY A 271 17.10 -1.37 -38.11
N TRP A 272 15.88 -0.82 -38.12
CA TRP A 272 14.54 -1.44 -38.10
C TRP A 272 14.31 -2.65 -39.02
N LYS A 273 15.24 -2.96 -39.93
CA LYS A 273 15.07 -3.90 -41.05
C LYS A 273 15.47 -5.36 -40.76
N ASN A 274 16.17 -5.67 -39.65
CA ASN A 274 16.71 -7.02 -39.43
C ASN A 274 16.09 -7.80 -38.26
N CYS A 275 15.04 -7.28 -37.61
CA CYS A 275 14.41 -8.00 -36.50
C CYS A 275 13.48 -9.12 -37.03
N SER A 276 13.90 -10.37 -36.85
CA SER A 276 13.19 -11.59 -37.28
C SER A 276 12.03 -12.01 -36.35
N SER A 277 11.76 -11.24 -35.29
CA SER A 277 10.71 -11.54 -34.32
C SER A 277 9.30 -11.33 -34.92
N ARG A 278 8.47 -12.38 -34.89
CA ARG A 278 7.05 -12.34 -35.34
C ARG A 278 6.24 -11.32 -34.54
N PHE A 279 6.61 -11.10 -33.28
CA PHE A 279 6.04 -10.11 -32.38
C PHE A 279 6.08 -8.67 -32.92
N LEU A 280 7.23 -8.22 -33.44
CA LEU A 280 7.40 -6.87 -33.96
C LEU A 280 6.57 -6.60 -35.23
N ARG A 281 6.24 -7.64 -35.99
CA ARG A 281 5.35 -7.53 -37.16
C ARG A 281 3.87 -7.46 -36.78
N ARG A 282 3.48 -7.99 -35.62
CA ARG A 282 2.09 -8.00 -35.13
C ARG A 282 1.68 -6.68 -34.44
N ILE A 283 2.59 -6.03 -33.73
CA ILE A 283 2.30 -4.76 -33.03
C ILE A 283 2.21 -3.58 -34.02
N CYS A 284 2.91 -3.65 -35.16
CA CYS A 284 2.93 -2.58 -36.16
C CYS A 284 1.86 -2.69 -37.27
N ALA A 285 1.01 -3.73 -37.26
CA ALA A 285 -0.03 -3.97 -38.26
C ALA A 285 -1.42 -3.61 -37.71
#